data_AF-A0A679FHA0-F1
#
_entry.id   AF-A0A679FHA0-F1
#
_cell.length_a   1.000
_cell.length_b   1.000
_cell.length_c   1.000
_cell.angle_alpha   90.00
_cell.angle_beta   90.00
_cell.angle_gamma   90.00
#
_symmetry.space_group_name_H-M   'P 1'
#
loop_
_entity.id
_entity.type
_entity.pdbx_description
1 polymer ?
#
loop_
_entity_poly.entity_id
_entity_poly.type
_entity_poly.pdbx_seq_one_letter_code
_entity_poly.pdbx_strand_id
1 'polypeptide(L)'
;MEARITAEQKSLIERAAALQGRSVTDFVLTSVQDAARRAIEEHNQLSLSVRDSEAFVDALLNPKPVNDRLRDTVRRYRERTGF
;
A
#
# COMPACT_ATOMS: atom_id res chain seq x y z
N MET A 1 -1.26 4.86 22.79
CA MET A 1 -1.39 5.91 21.75
C MET A 1 -1.56 7.23 22.46
N GLU A 2 -0.68 8.18 22.22
CA GLU A 2 -0.85 9.56 22.71
C GLU A 2 -1.07 10.46 21.51
N ALA A 3 -2.27 11.04 21.40
CA ALA A 3 -2.62 11.98 20.36
C ALA A 3 -3.27 13.20 21.03
N ARG A 4 -2.76 14.39 20.71
CA ARG A 4 -3.40 15.64 21.11
C ARG A 4 -4.49 15.96 20.10
N ILE A 5 -5.73 15.93 20.54
CA ILE A 5 -6.90 16.26 19.72
C ILE A 5 -7.55 17.55 20.22
N THR A 6 -8.10 18.33 19.30
CA THR A 6 -8.87 19.52 19.65
C THR A 6 -10.22 19.13 20.26
N ALA A 7 -10.87 20.07 20.97
CA ALA A 7 -12.21 19.84 21.52
C ALA A 7 -13.24 19.54 20.42
N GLU A 8 -13.10 20.16 19.25
CA GLU A 8 -13.95 19.91 18.09
C GLU A 8 -13.80 18.48 17.56
N GLN A 9 -12.55 18.01 17.40
CA GLN A 9 -12.27 16.63 16.99
C GLN A 9 -12.84 15.63 17.99
N LYS A 10 -12.70 15.88 19.29
CA LYS A 10 -13.27 15.04 20.34
C LYS A 10 -14.80 14.94 20.22
N SER A 11 -15.50 16.07 20.06
CA SER A 11 -16.95 16.11 19.90
C SER A 11 -17.43 15.34 18.66
N LEU A 12 -16.71 15.49 17.54
CA LEU A 12 -17.00 14.75 16.31
C LEU A 12 -16.85 13.23 16.50
N ILE A 13 -15.76 12.80 17.15
CA ILE A 13 -15.50 11.38 17.43
C ILE A 13 -16.55 10.82 18.39
N GLU A 14 -16.89 11.54 19.45
CA GLU A 14 -17.94 11.13 20.41
C GLU A 14 -19.29 10.94 19.72
N ARG A 15 -19.67 11.88 18.85
CA ARG A 15 -20.89 11.77 18.07
C ARG A 15 -20.87 10.58 17.11
N ALA A 16 -19.77 10.36 16.41
CA ALA A 16 -19.63 9.23 15.48
C ALA A 16 -19.69 7.87 16.20
N ALA A 17 -19.03 7.76 17.36
CA ALA A 17 -19.07 6.57 18.21
C ALA A 17 -20.49 6.29 18.71
N ALA A 18 -21.18 7.33 19.20
CA ALA A 18 -22.57 7.24 19.65
C ALA A 18 -23.53 6.79 18.53
N LEU A 19 -23.38 7.32 17.31
CA LEU A 19 -24.18 6.92 16.15
C LEU A 19 -23.99 5.45 15.77
N GLN A 20 -22.82 4.89 16.03
CA GLN A 20 -22.51 3.48 15.78
C GLN A 20 -22.75 2.57 17.00
N GLY A 21 -23.27 3.12 18.10
CA GLY A 21 -23.60 2.36 19.31
C GLY A 21 -22.38 1.77 20.02
N ARG A 22 -21.19 2.36 19.84
CA ARG A 22 -19.93 1.85 20.41
C ARG A 22 -19.21 2.91 21.24
N SER A 23 -18.30 2.45 22.09
CA SER A 23 -17.46 3.35 22.88
C SER A 23 -16.52 4.17 21.98
N VAL A 24 -16.12 5.36 22.44
CA VAL A 24 -15.15 6.20 21.74
C VAL A 24 -13.83 5.46 21.51
N THR A 25 -13.35 4.74 22.52
CA THR A 25 -12.11 3.96 22.42
C THR A 25 -12.20 2.90 21.32
N ASP A 26 -13.31 2.15 21.28
CA ASP A 26 -13.54 1.12 20.27
C ASP A 26 -13.69 1.71 18.85
N PHE A 27 -14.40 2.83 18.74
CA PHE A 27 -14.51 3.58 17.49
C PHE A 27 -13.15 4.00 16.95
N VAL A 28 -12.32 4.62 17.80
CA VAL A 28 -11.00 5.11 17.41
C VAL A 28 -10.08 3.95 17.04
N LEU A 29 -10.05 2.89 17.85
CA LEU A 29 -9.18 1.74 17.59
C LEU A 29 -9.51 1.07 16.25
N THR A 30 -10.80 0.81 16.00
CA THR A 30 -11.25 0.20 14.75
C THR A 30 -10.93 1.11 13.56
N SER A 31 -11.22 2.41 13.68
CA SER A 31 -11.00 3.36 12.58
C SER A 31 -9.52 3.53 12.25
N VAL A 32 -8.65 3.55 13.25
CA VAL A 32 -7.19 3.62 13.05
C VAL A 32 -6.68 2.33 12.40
N GLN A 33 -7.16 1.16 12.83
CA GLN A 33 -6.79 -0.12 12.23
C GLN A 33 -7.20 -0.20 10.75
N ASP A 34 -8.43 0.21 10.44
CA ASP A 34 -8.92 0.20 9.06
C ASP A 34 -8.16 1.20 8.17
N ALA A 35 -7.88 2.40 8.68
CA ALA A 35 -7.08 3.39 7.96
C ALA A 35 -5.64 2.89 7.71
N ALA A 36 -5.01 2.26 8.70
CA ALA A 36 -3.68 1.68 8.54
C ALA A 36 -3.69 0.54 7.50
N ARG A 37 -4.70 -0.34 7.52
CA ARG A 37 -4.83 -1.42 6.53
C ARG A 37 -4.96 -0.85 5.11
N ARG A 38 -5.84 0.12 4.90
CA ARG A 38 -6.03 0.76 3.59
C ARG A 38 -4.75 1.43 3.10
N ALA A 39 -4.05 2.17 3.95
CA ALA A 39 -2.79 2.81 3.59
C ALA A 39 -1.71 1.79 3.16
N ILE A 40 -1.67 0.62 3.82
CA ILE A 40 -0.76 -0.48 3.45
C ILE A 40 -1.20 -1.13 2.13
N GLU A 41 -2.49 -1.40 1.94
CA GLU A 41 -3.03 -2.00 0.72
C GLU A 41 -2.84 -1.09 -0.49
N GLU A 42 -3.10 0.21 -0.36
CA GLU A 42 -2.87 1.21 -1.40
C GLU A 42 -1.41 1.26 -1.87
N HIS A 43 -0.46 1.03 -0.95
CA HIS A 43 0.96 1.00 -1.31
C HIS A 43 1.40 -0.34 -1.91
N ASN A 44 0.72 -1.43 -1.60
CA ASN A 44 1.05 -2.78 -2.06
C ASN A 44 0.31 -3.21 -3.34
N GLN A 45 -0.80 -2.54 -3.69
CA GLN A 45 -1.57 -2.85 -4.89
C GLN A 45 -1.14 -1.97 -6.06
N LEU A 46 -0.55 -2.61 -7.07
CA LEU A 46 -0.42 -2.02 -8.40
C LEU A 46 -1.79 -2.11 -9.09
N SER A 47 -2.55 -1.02 -9.04
CA SER A 47 -3.75 -0.87 -9.86
C SER A 47 -3.35 -0.55 -11.29
N LEU A 48 -3.41 -1.55 -12.17
CA LEU A 48 -3.12 -1.39 -13.59
C LEU A 48 -4.39 -0.97 -14.34
N SER A 49 -4.25 -0.09 -15.33
CA SER A 49 -5.33 0.12 -16.30
C SER A 49 -5.57 -1.18 -17.10
N VAL A 50 -6.69 -1.28 -17.81
CA VAL A 50 -6.94 -2.45 -18.68
C VAL A 50 -5.78 -2.67 -19.66
N ARG A 51 -5.30 -1.58 -20.28
CA ARG A 51 -4.16 -1.62 -21.20
C ARG A 51 -2.88 -2.11 -20.53
N ASP A 52 -2.59 -1.62 -19.33
CA ASP A 52 -1.37 -2.02 -18.62
C ASP A 52 -1.48 -3.46 -18.10
N SER A 53 -2.69 -3.91 -17.77
CA SER A 53 -2.97 -5.30 -17.39
C SER A 53 -2.74 -6.25 -18.55
N GLU A 54 -3.22 -5.91 -19.75
CA GLU A 54 -2.95 -6.68 -20.97
C GLU A 54 -1.46 -6.74 -21.28
N ALA A 55 -0.75 -5.61 -21.22
CA ALA A 55 0.69 -5.56 -21.44
C ALA A 55 1.47 -6.37 -20.39
N PHE A 56 1.04 -6.36 -19.14
CA PHE A 56 1.63 -7.15 -18.06
C PHE A 56 1.41 -8.66 -18.26
N VAL A 57 0.19 -9.08 -18.59
CA VAL A 57 -0.14 -10.48 -18.89
C VAL A 57 0.63 -10.96 -20.13
N ASP A 58 0.70 -10.15 -21.19
CA ASP A 58 1.49 -10.47 -22.39
C ASP A 58 2.97 -10.63 -22.05
N ALA A 59 3.54 -9.76 -21.21
CA ALA A 59 4.93 -9.87 -20.78
C ALA A 59 5.21 -11.14 -19.96
N LEU A 60 4.22 -11.65 -19.20
CA LEU A 60 4.34 -12.91 -18.45
C LEU A 60 4.23 -14.14 -19.36
N LEU A 61 3.32 -14.13 -20.33
CA LEU A 61 3.08 -15.26 -21.23
C LEU A 61 4.10 -15.33 -22.36
N ASN A 62 4.59 -14.17 -22.81
CA ASN A 62 5.55 -14.02 -23.91
C ASN A 62 6.81 -13.28 -23.41
N PRO A 63 7.62 -13.92 -22.55
CA PRO A 63 8.81 -13.28 -22.00
C PRO A 63 9.79 -12.95 -23.11
N LYS A 64 10.10 -11.66 -23.27
CA LYS A 64 11.10 -11.21 -24.22
C LYS A 64 12.50 -11.60 -23.73
N PRO A 65 13.41 -12.01 -24.62
CA PRO A 65 14.78 -12.26 -24.22
C PRO A 65 15.39 -10.99 -23.62
N VAL A 66 16.16 -11.16 -22.55
CA VAL A 66 16.94 -10.09 -21.93
C VAL A 66 17.73 -9.37 -23.02
N ASN A 67 17.81 -8.04 -23.00
CA ASN A 67 18.64 -7.30 -23.96
C ASN A 67 20.11 -7.26 -23.53
N ASP A 68 21.02 -6.96 -24.46
CA ASP A 68 22.46 -6.97 -24.19
C ASP A 68 22.87 -5.99 -23.08
N ARG A 69 22.19 -4.84 -23.00
CA ARG A 69 22.44 -3.84 -21.97
C ARG A 69 22.10 -4.35 -20.56
N LEU A 70 20.99 -5.07 -20.41
CA LEU A 70 20.58 -5.65 -19.14
C LEU A 70 21.48 -6.83 -18.75
N ARG A 71 21.89 -7.66 -19.72
CA ARG A 71 22.92 -8.70 -19.52
C ARG A 71 24.22 -8.11 -18.96
N ASP A 72 24.76 -7.08 -19.61
CA ASP A 72 26.00 -6.42 -19.21
C ASP A 72 25.90 -5.79 -17.82
N THR A 73 24.73 -5.28 -17.46
CA THR A 73 24.47 -4.67 -16.15
C THR A 73 24.42 -5.74 -15.05
N VAL A 74 23.72 -6.85 -15.28
CA VAL A 74 23.68 -7.99 -14.36
C VAL A 74 25.08 -8.60 -14.19
N ARG A 75 25.86 -8.74 -15.26
CA ARG A 75 27.26 -9.20 -15.20
C ARG A 75 28.10 -8.31 -14.29
N ARG A 76 28.11 -7.00 -14.52
CA ARG A 76 28.87 -6.04 -13.69
C ARG A 76 28.41 -6.02 -12.23
N TYR A 77 27.12 -6.22 -11.98
CA TYR A 77 26.60 -6.32 -10.62
C TYR A 77 27.19 -7.54 -9.89
N ARG A 78 27.15 -8.73 -10.52
CA ARG A 78 27.71 -9.97 -9.96
C ARG A 78 29.20 -9.86 -9.67
N GLU A 79 29.97 -9.31 -10.62
CA GLU A 79 31.41 -9.05 -10.47
C GLU A 79 31.73 -8.12 -9.28
N ARG A 80 30.84 -7.17 -8.96
CA ARG A 80 31.02 -6.23 -7.84
C ARG A 80 30.55 -6.77 -6.49
N THR A 81 29.57 -7.67 -6.46
CA THR A 81 28.96 -8.16 -5.21
C THR A 81 29.41 -9.56 -4.80
N GLY A 82 30.24 -10.24 -5.60
CA GLY A 82 30.88 -11.50 -5.20
C GLY A 82 29.96 -12.73 -5.17
N PHE A 83 28.93 -12.76 -6.02
CA PHE A 83 28.16 -13.97 -6.32
C PHE A 83 28.53 -14.51 -7.70
#